data_AF-A0A4R3L555-F1
#
_entry.id   AF-A0A4R3L555-F1
#
_cell.length_a   1.000
_cell.length_b   1.000
_cell.length_c   1.000
_cell.angle_alpha   90.00
_cell.angle_beta   90.00
_cell.angle_gamma   90.00
#
_symmetry.space_group_name_H-M   'P 1'
#
loop_
_entity.id
_entity.type
_entity.pdbx_description
1 polymer ?
#
loop_
_entity_poly.entity_id
_entity_poly.type
_entity_poly.pdbx_seq_one_letter_code
_entity_poly.pdbx_strand_id
1 'polypeptide(L)' 'MKNRLFIPAGALIGLGIGMLYSQEAAGVLIGLGMGFLIEALFEKKA' A
#
# COMPACT_ATOMS: atom_id res chain seq x y z
N MET A 1 -9.83 13.03 11.99
CA MET A 1 -9.13 12.63 10.75
C MET A 1 -8.93 11.13 10.84
N LYS A 2 -9.71 10.32 10.11
CA LYS A 2 -9.53 8.87 10.09
C LYS A 2 -8.26 8.63 9.27
N ASN A 3 -7.16 8.28 9.93
CA ASN A 3 -5.82 8.24 9.33
C ASN A 3 -5.81 7.29 8.11
N ARG A 4 -5.91 7.86 6.90
CA ARG A 4 -5.72 7.16 5.61
C ARG A 4 -4.24 6.84 5.36
N LEU A 5 -3.59 6.27 6.37
CA LEU A 5 -2.17 5.94 6.33
C LEU A 5 -1.90 4.63 5.56
N PHE A 6 -2.92 3.80 5.32
CA PHE A 6 -2.75 2.50 4.66
C PHE A 6 -2.26 2.62 3.21
N ILE A 7 -2.76 3.58 2.43
CA ILE A 7 -2.32 3.82 1.06
C ILE A 7 -0.87 4.34 0.99
N PRO A 8 -0.49 5.46 1.66
CA PRO A 8 0.89 5.94 1.62
C PRO A 8 1.88 4.98 2.27
N ALA A 9 1.49 4.27 3.35
CA ALA A 9 2.34 3.23 3.94
C ALA A 9 2.54 2.04 3.00
N GLY A 10 1.46 1.55 2.37
CA GLY A 10 1.52 0.48 1.39
C GLY A 10 2.44 0.83 0.22
N ALA A 11 2.32 2.05 -0.33
CA ALA A 11 3.18 2.53 -1.41
C ALA A 11 4.67 2.56 -1.03
N LEU A 12 5.00 3.07 0.17
CA LEU A 12 6.38 3.15 0.64
C LEU A 12 6.99 1.77 0.94
N ILE A 13 6.22 0.88 1.56
CA ILE A 13 6.64 -0.51 1.79
C ILE A 13 6.85 -1.22 0.46
N GLY A 14 5.90 -1.05 -0.47
CA GLY A 14 5.97 -1.59 -1.83
C GLY A 14 7.19 -1.10 -2.59
N LEU A 15 7.53 0.20 -2.48
CA LEU A 15 8.74 0.76 -3.05
C LEU A 15 10.00 0.11 -2.46
N GLY A 16 10.10 0.02 -1.13
CA GLY A 16 11.24 -0.59 -0.46
C GLY A 16 11.47 -2.05 -0.87
N ILE A 17 10.39 -2.84 -0.95
CA ILE A 17 10.44 -4.22 -1.44
C ILE A 17 10.82 -4.23 -2.94
N GLY A 18 10.20 -3.39 -3.75
CA GLY A 18 10.50 -3.28 -5.19
C GLY A 18 11.97 -2.97 -5.47
N MET A 19 12.58 -2.09 -4.67
CA MET A 19 14.01 -1.77 -4.76
C MET A 19 14.90 -2.99 -4.47
N LEU A 20 14.53 -3.87 -3.54
CA LEU A 20 15.29 -5.10 -3.25
C LEU A 20 15.31 -6.08 -4.44
N TYR A 21 14.29 -6.03 -5.29
CA TYR A 21 14.15 -6.90 -6.46
C TYR A 21 14.39 -6.18 -7.80
N SER A 22 14.84 -4.92 -7.79
CA SER A 22 14.97 -4.07 -9.00
C SER A 22 13.67 -4.00 -9.83
N GLN A 23 12.53 -3.98 -9.13
CA GLN A 23 11.18 -3.92 -9.69
C GLN A 23 10.35 -2.88 -8.91
N GLU A 24 10.81 -1.64 -8.92
CA GLU A 24 10.25 -0.54 -8.13
C GLU A 24 8.80 -0.25 -8.49
N ALA A 25 8.50 -0.14 -9.79
CA ALA A 25 7.15 0.15 -10.28
C ALA A 25 6.15 -0.93 -9.87
N ALA A 26 6.54 -2.20 -10.04
CA ALA A 26 5.69 -3.34 -9.64
C ALA A 26 5.49 -3.37 -8.12
N GLY A 27 6.54 -3.18 -7.34
CA GLY A 27 6.47 -3.12 -5.88
C GLY A 27 5.54 -2.02 -5.37
N VAL A 28 5.64 -0.81 -5.92
CA VAL A 28 4.76 0.32 -5.58
C VAL A 28 3.30 0.02 -5.92
N LEU A 29 3.03 -0.54 -7.10
CA LEU A 29 1.66 -0.88 -7.52
C LEU A 29 1.05 -1.97 -6.62
N ILE A 30 1.83 -2.98 -6.24
CA ILE A 30 1.40 -4.03 -5.29
C ILE A 30 1.11 -3.40 -3.93
N GLY A 31 2.00 -2.53 -3.44
CA GLY A 31 1.85 -1.83 -2.17
C GLY A 31 0.62 -0.93 -2.11
N LEU A 32 0.36 -0.17 -3.18
CA LEU A 32 -0.86 0.62 -3.34
C LEU A 32 -2.11 -0.26 -3.37
N GLY A 33 -2.09 -1.35 -4.15
CA GLY A 33 -3.18 -2.31 -4.23
C GLY A 33 -3.54 -2.90 -2.86
N MET A 34 -2.55 -3.30 -2.07
CA MET A 34 -2.77 -3.75 -0.69
C MET A 34 -3.31 -2.63 0.22
N GLY A 35 -2.78 -1.42 0.10
CA GLY A 35 -3.25 -0.26 0.87
C GLY A 35 -4.73 0.03 0.64
N PHE A 36 -5.17 0.03 -0.62
CA PHE A 36 -6.59 0.17 -0.97
C PHE A 36 -7.44 -1.00 -0.48
N LEU A 37 -6.93 -2.24 -0.59
CA LEU A 37 -7.65 -3.43 -0.14
C LEU A 37 -7.91 -3.38 1.38
N ILE A 38 -6.88 -3.03 2.16
CA ILE A 38 -6.97 -2.87 3.61
C ILE A 38 -7.92 -1.72 3.94
N GLU A 39 -7.80 -0.57 3.29
CA GLU A 39 -8.71 0.55 3.53
C GLU A 39 -10.17 0.15 3.27
N ALA A 40 -10.47 -0.51 2.14
CA ALA A 40 -11.82 -0.98 1.81
C ALA A 40 -12.37 -2.00 2.82
N LEU A 41 -11.54 -2.92 3.30
CA LEU A 41 -11.94 -3.92 4.30
C LEU A 41 -12.23 -3.28 5.67
N PHE A 42 -11.45 -2.27 6.06
CA PHE A 42 -11.61 -1.59 7.35
C PHE A 42 -12.67 -0.48 7.31
N GLU A 43 -12.92 0.16 6.17
CA GLU A 43 -14.04 1.09 5.99
C GLU A 43 -15.38 0.36 6.10
N LYS A 44 -15.49 -0.85 5.55
CA LYS A 44 -16.73 -1.64 5.60
C LYS A 44 -17.09 -2.14 7.00
N LYS A 45 -16.14 -2.09 7.95
CA LYS A 45 -16.29 -2.62 9.32
C LYS A 45 -16.59 -1.53 10.37
N ALA A 46 -16.57 -0.26 9.97
CA ALA A 46 -16.82 0.91 10.82
C ALA A 46 -18.17 1.54 10.49
#